data_AF-A0A4R2ZVW0-F1
#
_entry.id   AF-A0A4R2ZVW0-F1
#
_cell.length_a   1.000
_cell.length_b   1.000
_cell.length_c   1.000
_cell.angle_alpha   90.00
_cell.angle_beta   90.00
_cell.angle_gamma   90.00
#
_symmetry.space_group_name_H-M   'P 1'
#
loop_
_entity.id
_entity.type
_entity.pdbx_description
1 polymer ?
#
loop_
_entity_poly.entity_id
_entity_poly.type
_entity_poly.pdbx_seq_one_letter_code
_entity_poly.pdbx_strand_id
1 'polypeptide(L)' 'MTPEARRALVERIFDKARESGQTIENDPLFVNWVERWIAGDIDIADLREKYRDFLLSRRQTAPED' A
#
# COMPACT_ATOMS: atom_id res chain seq x y z
N MET A 1 -11.03 -8.77 -11.04
CA MET A 1 -11.46 -8.58 -9.65
C MET A 1 -12.23 -7.28 -9.60
N THR A 2 -13.42 -7.25 -8.99
CA THR A 2 -14.21 -6.02 -8.89
C THR A 2 -13.66 -5.10 -7.79
N PRO A 3 -14.00 -3.80 -7.79
CA PRO A 3 -13.62 -2.88 -6.72
C PRO A 3 -13.99 -3.37 -5.31
N GLU A 4 -15.17 -3.96 -5.16
CA GLU A 4 -15.66 -4.48 -3.87
C GLU A 4 -14.80 -5.65 -3.38
N ALA A 5 -14.42 -6.55 -4.29
CA ALA A 5 -13.52 -7.65 -3.97
C ALA A 5 -12.11 -7.17 -3.62
N ARG A 6 -11.63 -6.09 -4.25
CA ARG A 6 -10.34 -5.46 -3.88
C ARG A 6 -10.43 -4.81 -2.50
N ARG A 7 -11.54 -4.13 -2.18
CA ARG A 7 -11.75 -3.50 -0.88
C ARG A 7 -11.77 -4.53 0.26
N ALA A 8 -12.54 -5.60 0.09
CA ALA A 8 -12.58 -6.70 1.06
C ALA A 8 -11.20 -7.36 1.25
N LEU A 9 -10.39 -7.44 0.18
CA LEU A 9 -9.02 -7.95 0.28
C LEU A 9 -8.13 -7.03 1.12
N VAL A 10 -8.18 -5.72 0.90
CA VAL A 10 -7.40 -4.74 1.66
C VAL A 10 -7.77 -4.76 3.15
N GLU A 11 -9.07 -4.74 3.45
CA GLU A 11 -9.57 -4.82 4.82
C GLU A 11 -9.05 -6.07 5.52
N ARG A 12 -9.17 -7.25 4.88
CA ARG A 12 -8.66 -8.51 5.42
C ARG A 12 -7.14 -8.51 5.64
N ILE A 13 -6.36 -7.91 4.74
CA ILE A 13 -4.91 -7.82 4.91
C ILE A 13 -4.56 -6.92 6.09
N PHE A 14 -5.27 -5.79 6.23
CA PHE A 14 -5.04 -4.83 7.31
C PHE A 14 -5.45 -5.38 8.66
N ASP A 15 -6.59 -6.05 8.75
CA ASP A 15 -7.03 -6.73 9.97
C ASP A 15 -6.01 -7.77 10.40
N LYS A 16 -5.54 -8.62 9.47
CA LYS A 16 -4.52 -9.62 9.76
C LYS A 16 -3.19 -9.00 10.22
N ALA A 17 -2.77 -7.90 9.60
CA ALA A 17 -1.56 -7.18 10.01
C ALA A 17 -1.71 -6.63 11.43
N ARG A 18 -2.88 -6.06 11.75
CA ARG A 18 -3.21 -5.56 13.10
C ARG A 18 -3.20 -6.67 14.14
N GLU A 19 -3.83 -7.81 13.85
CA GLU A 19 -3.84 -8.99 14.72
C GLU A 19 -2.44 -9.56 14.96
N SER A 20 -1.59 -9.49 13.93
CA SER A 20 -0.21 -9.99 13.99
C SER A 20 0.78 -8.99 14.62
N GLY A 21 0.32 -7.80 15.03
CA GLY A 21 1.17 -6.72 15.55
C GLY A 21 2.11 -6.10 14.52
N GLN A 22 1.85 -6.32 13.22
CA GLN A 22 2.64 -5.71 12.15
C GLN A 22 2.26 -4.24 11.98
N THR A 23 3.26 -3.40 11.73
CA THR A 23 3.02 -2.00 11.39
C THR A 23 2.47 -1.92 9.98
N ILE A 24 1.26 -1.37 9.85
CA ILE A 24 0.65 -1.06 8.57
C ILE A 24 1.17 0.30 8.13
N GLU A 25 1.64 0.40 6.89
CA GLU A 25 1.99 1.70 6.30
C GLU A 25 0.74 2.56 6.20
N ASN A 26 0.76 3.74 6.81
CA ASN A 26 -0.35 4.69 6.81
C ASN A 26 -0.09 5.93 5.94
N ASP A 27 1.08 6.00 5.31
CA ASP A 27 1.47 7.15 4.50
C ASP A 27 0.34 7.53 3.52
N PRO A 28 -0.08 8.81 3.49
CA PRO A 28 -1.20 9.25 2.66
C PRO A 28 -1.03 8.92 1.16
N LEU A 29 0.21 8.88 0.65
CA LEU A 29 0.49 8.50 -0.73
C LEU A 29 0.18 7.02 -0.96
N PHE A 30 0.62 6.16 -0.04
CA PHE A 30 0.35 4.73 -0.10
C PHE A 30 -1.15 4.44 -0.05
N VAL A 31 -1.87 5.05 0.90
CA VAL A 31 -3.33 4.90 1.03
C VAL A 31 -4.03 5.35 -0.25
N ASN A 32 -3.64 6.48 -0.83
CA ASN A 32 -4.22 6.97 -2.07
C ASN A 32 -3.99 6.02 -3.25
N TRP A 33 -2.81 5.39 -3.36
CA TRP A 33 -2.58 4.39 -4.41
C TRP A 33 -3.42 3.14 -4.22
N VAL A 34 -3.63 2.69 -2.97
CA VAL A 34 -4.52 1.56 -2.67
C VAL A 34 -5.95 1.87 -3.10
N GLU A 35 -6.48 3.06 -2.80
CA GLU A 35 -7.83 3.47 -3.22
C GLU A 35 -7.96 3.55 -4.75
N ARG A 36 -6.93 4.08 -5.45
CA ARG A 36 -6.91 4.11 -6.93
C ARG A 36 -6.89 2.70 -7.52
N TRP A 37 -6.16 1.77 -6.89
CA TRP A 37 -6.17 0.37 -7.30
C TRP A 37 -7.53 -0.28 -7.04
N ILE A 38 -8.17 -0.01 -5.90
CA ILE A 38 -9.54 -0.46 -5.61
C ILE A 38 -10.50 0.05 -6.70
N ALA A 39 -10.47 1.35 -7.01
CA ALA A 39 -11.29 1.96 -8.05
C ALA A 39 -11.02 1.40 -9.46
N GLY A 40 -9.82 0.86 -9.69
CA GLY A 40 -9.38 0.34 -10.98
C GLY A 40 -8.73 1.37 -11.88
N ASP A 41 -8.36 2.53 -11.33
CA ASP A 41 -7.62 3.59 -12.02
C ASP A 41 -6.16 3.20 -12.29
N ILE A 42 -5.63 2.29 -11.47
CA ILE A 42 -4.29 1.71 -11.64
C ILE A 42 -4.36 0.20 -11.43
N ASP A 43 -3.41 -0.53 -12.01
CA ASP A 43 -3.29 -1.96 -11.76
C ASP A 43 -2.43 -2.25 -10.52
N ILE A 44 -2.31 -3.54 -10.16
CA ILE A 44 -1.53 -3.95 -8.99
C ILE A 44 -0.01 -3.81 -9.23
N ALA A 45 0.44 -3.87 -10.49
CA ALA A 45 1.84 -3.69 -10.84
C ALA A 45 2.24 -2.22 -10.67
N ASP A 46 1.40 -1.28 -11.09
CA ASP A 46 1.54 0.16 -10.87
C ASP A 46 1.62 0.48 -9.37
N LEU A 47 0.69 -0.07 -8.57
CA LEU A 47 0.70 0.11 -7.11
C LEU A 47 2.02 -0.36 -6.51
N ARG A 48 2.50 -1.54 -6.93
CA ARG A 48 3.76 -2.14 -6.45
C ARG A 48 4.98 -1.32 -6.86
N GLU A 49 5.01 -0.79 -8.08
CA GLU A 49 6.09 0.08 -8.56
C GLU A 49 6.14 1.39 -7.76
N LYS A 50 5.01 2.08 -7.63
CA LYS A 50 4.93 3.32 -6.84
C LYS A 50 5.36 3.12 -5.39
N TYR A 51 4.94 2.02 -4.77
CA TYR A 51 5.34 1.70 -3.42
C TYR A 51 6.83 1.37 -3.31
N ARG A 52 7.41 0.69 -4.30
CA ARG A 52 8.86 0.44 -4.35
C ARG A 52 9.64 1.75 -4.45
N ASP A 53 9.26 2.64 -5.35
CA ASP A 53 9.95 3.91 -5.56
C ASP A 53 9.87 4.82 -4.34
N PHE A 54 8.72 4.79 -3.64
CA PHE A 54 8.55 5.45 -2.35
C PHE A 54 9.53 4.92 -1.30
N LEU A 55 9.64 3.60 -1.15
CA LEU A 55 10.58 2.99 -0.21
C LEU A 55 12.04 3.30 -0.55
N LEU A 56 12.40 3.33 -1.83
CA LEU A 56 13.73 3.71 -2.29
C LEU A 56 14.04 5.17 -1.95
N SER A 57 13.09 6.07 -2.21
CA SER A 57 13.22 7.50 -1.88
C SER A 57 13.40 7.71 -0.38
N ARG A 58 12.62 7.01 0.45
CA ARG A 58 12.72 7.07 1.92
C ARG A 58 14.06 6.55 2.44
N ARG A 59 14.61 5.51 1.82
CA ARG A 59 15.94 4.97 2.17
C ARG A 59 17.05 5.97 1.85
N GLN A 60 16.94 6.70 0.74
CA GLN A 60 17.95 7.70 0.35
C GLN A 60 17.95 8.95 1.26
N THR A 61 16.85 9.20 1.98
CA THR A 61 16.74 10.33 2.91
C THR A 61 17.13 9.99 4.36
N ALA A 62 17.42 8.72 4.68
CA ALA A 62 17.94 8.34 5.99
C ALA A 62 19.47 8.55 5.98
N PRO A 63 20.05 9.38 6.87
CA PRO A 63 21.50 9.42 7.02
C PRO A 63 21.97 8.05 7.51
N GLU A 64 23.04 7.53 6.91
CA GLU A 64 23.81 6.44 7.49
C GLU A 64 24.44 6.97 8.79
N ASP A 65 24.06 6.42 9.95
CA ASP A 65 24.70 6.67 11.25
C ASP A 65 26.14 6.14 11.27
#